data_AF-A0A3V0TAH0-F1
#
_entry.id   AF-A0A3V0TAH0-F1
#
_cell.length_a   1.000
_cell.length_b   1.000
_cell.length_c   1.000
_cell.angle_alpha   90.00
_cell.angle_beta   90.00
_cell.angle_gamma   90.00
#
_symmetry.space_group_name_H-M   'P 1'
#
loop_
_entity.id
_entity.type
_entity.pdbx_description
1 polymer ?
#
loop_
_entity_poly.entity_id
_entity_poly.type
_entity_poly.pdbx_seq_one_letter_code
_entity_poly.pdbx_strand_id
1 'polypeptide(L)'
;MATAQPDKTGMHILLKLASLVIILAGIHAAADIIVQLLLALFFAIVLNPLVTWFIRRGVKRPLAITIVVVVMLIVLTALVGVLAASLNEFIAMLPKYSKELTRKVLHLQELMPFLNLHMSPERMLRGMDSDKIMLFTTTLMTGVSGAMASIVLLVMTVVFMLFEVRHVPYKLRFALNNPQIHIAGLHRALKGVSHYLALKTLLSLWTGAIIWLGLALMGIQFALMWGVLAFLLNYVPNIGSVISAVPPMIQALLFNGFYECVLVGALFLVVHMVIGNIMEPRMMGHRLGMSTLVVFLSLLVWGWLLGPVGMLLSVPLTSVCKIWMETTKGGSKLAILLGPGRPKSRLPG
;
A
#
# COMPACT_ATOMS: atom_id res chain seq x y z
N MET A 1 -22.59 50.13 28.40
CA MET A 1 -21.55 49.19 27.95
C MET A 1 -22.18 47.83 27.77
N ALA A 2 -22.51 47.44 26.53
CA ALA A 2 -22.98 46.10 26.23
C ALA A 2 -21.76 45.17 26.26
N THR A 3 -21.73 44.24 27.20
CA THR A 3 -20.70 43.21 27.28
C THR A 3 -20.83 42.31 26.06
N ALA A 4 -19.81 42.33 25.20
CA ALA A 4 -19.72 41.43 24.06
C ALA A 4 -19.81 39.99 24.59
N GLN A 5 -20.91 39.28 24.29
CA GLN A 5 -20.99 37.86 24.58
C GLN A 5 -19.84 37.16 23.85
N PRO A 6 -19.01 36.36 24.55
CA PRO A 6 -17.93 35.63 23.89
C PRO A 6 -18.55 34.77 22.79
N ASP A 7 -17.95 34.81 21.60
CA ASP A 7 -18.43 34.07 20.43
C ASP A 7 -18.36 32.57 20.71
N LYS A 8 -19.46 32.02 21.25
CA LYS A 8 -19.61 30.61 21.61
C LYS A 8 -19.36 29.72 20.40
N THR A 9 -19.63 30.22 19.20
CA THR A 9 -19.38 29.54 17.93
C THR A 9 -17.89 29.35 17.70
N GLY A 10 -17.10 30.42 17.88
CA GLY A 10 -15.63 30.37 17.79
C GLY A 10 -15.02 29.37 18.78
N MET A 11 -15.48 29.38 20.03
CA MET A 11 -15.05 28.42 21.06
C MET A 11 -15.40 26.97 20.68
N HIS A 12 -16.61 26.70 20.19
CA HIS A 12 -17.00 25.36 19.75
C HIS A 12 -16.22 24.88 18.52
N ILE A 13 -15.85 25.77 17.60
CA ILE A 13 -15.00 25.44 16.45
C ILE A 13 -13.59 25.08 16.93
N LEU A 14 -12.99 25.90 17.80
CA LEU A 14 -11.68 25.65 18.38
C LEU A 14 -11.63 24.32 19.14
N LEU A 15 -12.64 24.02 19.98
CA LEU A 15 -12.71 22.74 20.70
C LEU A 15 -12.85 21.53 19.76
N LYS A 16 -13.58 21.67 18.64
CA LYS A 16 -13.68 20.60 17.62
C LYS A 16 -12.37 20.40 16.88
N LEU A 17 -11.66 21.47 16.53
CA LEU A 17 -10.35 21.38 15.89
C LEU A 17 -9.30 20.80 16.84
N ALA A 18 -9.28 21.25 18.09
CA ALA A 18 -8.37 20.73 19.12
C ALA A 18 -8.63 19.23 19.38
N SER A 19 -9.90 18.82 19.51
CA SER A 19 -10.23 17.40 19.69
C SER A 19 -9.85 16.56 18.47
N LEU A 20 -10.02 17.08 17.24
CA LEU A 20 -9.53 16.41 16.03
C LEU A 20 -8.01 16.22 16.05
N VAL A 21 -7.25 17.26 16.40
CA VAL A 21 -5.78 17.18 16.49
C VAL A 21 -5.35 16.17 17.55
N ILE A 22 -5.97 16.17 18.73
CA ILE A 22 -5.67 15.22 19.79
C ILE A 22 -5.97 13.78 19.35
N ILE A 23 -7.10 13.55 18.66
CA ILE A 23 -7.44 12.22 18.13
C ILE A 23 -6.41 11.77 17.09
N LEU A 24 -6.03 12.64 16.15
CA LEU A 24 -5.03 12.32 15.13
C LEU A 24 -3.65 12.04 15.76
N ALA A 25 -3.23 12.85 16.74
CA ALA A 25 -2.00 12.63 17.48
C ALA A 25 -2.04 11.30 18.26
N GLY A 26 -3.17 10.97 18.89
CA GLY A 26 -3.38 9.70 19.57
C GLY A 26 -3.32 8.50 18.63
N ILE A 27 -3.91 8.61 17.44
CA ILE A 27 -3.83 7.56 16.41
C ILE A 27 -2.38 7.41 15.92
N HIS A 28 -1.67 8.52 15.69
CA HIS A 28 -0.28 8.48 15.26
C HIS A 28 0.63 7.85 16.33
N ALA A 29 0.42 8.18 17.61
CA ALA A 29 1.16 7.58 18.71
C ALA A 29 0.87 6.07 18.88
N ALA A 30 -0.35 5.64 18.54
CA ALA A 30 -0.76 4.23 18.55
C ALA A 30 -0.54 3.52 17.20
N ALA A 31 0.19 4.15 16.25
CA ALA A 31 0.29 3.67 14.88
C ALA A 31 0.81 2.23 14.80
N ASP A 32 1.80 1.84 15.61
CA ASP A 32 2.37 0.49 15.58
C ASP A 32 1.31 -0.60 15.84
N ILE A 33 0.46 -0.39 16.84
CA ILE A 33 -0.61 -1.33 17.20
C ILE A 33 -1.73 -1.30 16.15
N ILE A 34 -2.09 -0.10 15.69
CA ILE A 34 -3.16 0.08 14.70
C ILE A 34 -2.76 -0.53 13.36
N VAL A 35 -1.53 -0.30 12.90
CA VAL A 35 -0.96 -0.87 11.68
C VAL A 35 -0.96 -2.39 11.74
N GLN A 36 -0.51 -2.98 12.85
CA GLN A 36 -0.53 -4.42 13.06
C GLN A 36 -1.95 -4.99 12.93
N LEU A 37 -2.94 -4.37 13.57
CA LEU A 37 -4.34 -4.80 13.51
C LEU A 37 -4.93 -4.63 12.11
N LEU A 38 -4.61 -3.53 11.42
CA LEU A 38 -5.08 -3.25 10.08
C LEU A 38 -4.48 -4.21 9.05
N LEU A 39 -3.19 -4.55 9.14
CA LEU A 39 -2.58 -5.59 8.32
C LEU A 39 -3.24 -6.94 8.57
N ALA A 40 -3.45 -7.31 9.84
CA ALA A 40 -4.10 -8.56 10.17
C ALA A 40 -5.54 -8.62 9.64
N LEU A 41 -6.28 -7.52 9.72
CA LEU A 41 -7.61 -7.39 9.13
C LEU A 41 -7.57 -7.53 7.60
N PHE A 42 -6.62 -6.85 6.95
CA PHE A 42 -6.42 -6.93 5.50
C PHE A 42 -6.17 -8.38 5.07
N PHE A 43 -5.22 -9.08 5.69
CA PHE A 43 -4.93 -10.48 5.38
C PHE A 43 -6.12 -11.38 5.70
N ALA A 44 -6.78 -11.20 6.84
CA ALA A 44 -7.97 -11.99 7.18
C ALA A 44 -9.08 -11.83 6.13
N ILE A 45 -9.31 -10.62 5.63
CA ILE A 45 -10.29 -10.34 4.58
C ILE A 45 -9.89 -11.00 3.25
N VAL A 46 -8.63 -10.88 2.84
CA VAL A 46 -8.11 -11.44 1.58
C VAL A 46 -8.09 -12.97 1.60
N LEU A 47 -7.81 -13.57 2.76
CA LEU A 47 -7.69 -15.03 2.93
C LEU A 47 -9.02 -15.72 3.25
N ASN A 48 -10.01 -15.02 3.77
CA ASN A 48 -11.32 -15.60 4.10
C ASN A 48 -12.02 -16.31 2.91
N PRO A 49 -11.96 -15.82 1.65
CA PRO A 49 -12.42 -16.58 0.49
C PRO A 49 -11.78 -17.97 0.35
N LEU A 50 -10.49 -18.12 0.67
CA LEU A 50 -9.79 -19.40 0.67
C LEU A 50 -10.27 -20.30 1.81
N VAL A 51 -10.42 -19.75 3.02
CA VAL A 51 -10.96 -20.48 4.18
C VAL A 51 -12.37 -21.00 3.88
N THR A 52 -13.25 -20.15 3.34
CA THR A 52 -14.62 -20.56 2.98
C THR A 52 -14.67 -21.58 1.84
N TRP A 53 -13.70 -21.57 0.93
CA TRP A 53 -13.56 -22.59 -0.10
C TRP A 53 -13.22 -23.97 0.50
N PHE A 54 -12.31 -24.05 1.48
CA PHE A 54 -12.01 -25.29 2.20
C PHE A 54 -13.22 -25.80 3.00
N ILE A 55 -13.95 -24.89 3.67
CA ILE A 55 -15.18 -25.24 4.40
C ILE A 55 -16.24 -25.81 3.45
N ARG A 56 -16.40 -25.24 2.25
CA ARG A 56 -17.32 -25.77 1.23
C ARG A 56 -16.93 -27.16 0.72
N ARG A 57 -15.67 -27.55 0.86
CA ARG A 57 -15.18 -28.91 0.59
C ARG A 57 -15.26 -29.87 1.79
N GLY A 58 -15.95 -29.47 2.87
CA GLY A 58 -16.19 -30.32 4.05
C GLY A 58 -15.12 -30.22 5.15
N VAL A 59 -14.11 -29.35 5.01
CA VAL A 59 -13.08 -29.18 6.05
C VAL A 59 -13.64 -28.39 7.24
N LYS A 60 -13.43 -28.90 8.47
CA LYS A 60 -13.81 -28.20 9.70
C LYS A 60 -13.06 -26.86 9.78
N ARG A 61 -13.76 -25.81 10.24
CA ARG A 61 -13.23 -24.42 10.22
C ARG A 61 -11.86 -24.25 10.89
N PRO A 62 -11.57 -24.81 12.08
CA PRO A 62 -10.23 -24.68 12.67
C PRO A 62 -9.13 -25.24 11.76
N LEU A 63 -9.34 -26.42 11.16
CA LEU A 63 -8.39 -26.98 10.18
C LEU A 63 -8.25 -26.08 8.94
N ALA A 64 -9.35 -25.56 8.40
CA ALA A 64 -9.30 -24.69 7.24
C ALA A 64 -8.49 -23.41 7.50
N ILE A 65 -8.66 -22.80 8.67
CA ILE A 65 -7.87 -21.63 9.10
C ILE A 65 -6.40 -22.03 9.26
N THR A 66 -6.10 -23.13 9.96
CA THR A 66 -4.72 -23.60 10.15
C THR A 66 -4.01 -23.84 8.82
N ILE A 67 -4.66 -24.53 7.87
CA ILE A 67 -4.08 -24.80 6.55
C ILE A 67 -3.76 -23.48 5.83
N VAL A 68 -4.72 -22.55 5.76
CA VAL A 68 -4.54 -21.27 5.06
C VAL A 68 -3.45 -20.42 5.73
N VAL A 69 -3.40 -20.40 7.06
CA VAL A 69 -2.41 -19.62 7.82
C VAL A 69 -1.01 -20.23 7.69
N VAL A 70 -0.87 -21.55 7.72
CA VAL A 70 0.42 -22.22 7.52
C VAL A 70 0.94 -21.93 6.11
N VAL A 71 0.07 -22.01 5.08
CA VAL A 71 0.44 -21.65 3.72
C VAL A 71 0.84 -20.17 3.64
N MET A 72 0.09 -19.26 4.28
CA MET A 72 0.44 -17.84 4.35
C MET A 72 1.82 -17.63 5.00
N LEU A 73 2.09 -18.30 6.13
CA LEU A 73 3.37 -18.21 6.84
C LEU A 73 4.51 -18.69 5.94
N ILE A 74 4.36 -19.83 5.27
CA ILE A 74 5.39 -20.35 4.33
C ILE A 74 5.63 -19.35 3.21
N VAL A 75 4.57 -18.81 2.58
CA VAL A 75 4.68 -17.86 1.48
C VAL A 75 5.34 -16.55 1.94
N LEU A 76 4.94 -16.00 3.09
CA LEU A 76 5.52 -14.76 3.61
C LEU A 76 6.99 -14.94 4.00
N THR A 77 7.34 -16.02 4.71
CA THR A 77 8.72 -16.30 5.08
C THR A 77 9.59 -16.55 3.85
N ALA A 78 9.09 -17.30 2.86
CA ALA A 78 9.80 -17.50 1.60
C ALA A 78 10.00 -16.18 0.84
N LEU A 79 8.96 -15.35 0.78
CA LEU A 79 9.01 -14.05 0.12
C LEU A 79 10.05 -13.12 0.76
N VAL A 80 10.00 -12.95 2.09
CA VAL A 80 10.96 -12.10 2.80
C VAL A 80 12.37 -12.70 2.75
N GLY A 81 12.52 -14.03 2.79
CA GLY A 81 13.81 -14.70 2.66
C GLY A 81 14.46 -14.47 1.30
N VAL A 82 13.68 -14.60 0.22
CA VAL A 82 14.15 -14.32 -1.14
C VAL A 82 14.48 -12.83 -1.34
N LEU A 83 13.65 -11.93 -0.79
CA LEU A 83 13.94 -10.50 -0.80
C LEU A 83 15.21 -10.19 -0.01
N ALA A 84 15.41 -10.80 1.16
CA ALA A 84 16.60 -10.63 1.98
C ALA A 84 17.86 -11.04 1.20
N ALA A 85 17.81 -12.20 0.54
CA ALA A 85 18.91 -12.69 -0.29
C ALA A 85 19.19 -11.74 -1.47
N SER A 86 18.15 -11.31 -2.19
CA SER A 86 18.27 -10.38 -3.32
C SER A 86 18.81 -9.02 -2.89
N LEU A 87 18.36 -8.51 -1.74
CA LEU A 87 18.85 -7.25 -1.17
C LEU A 87 20.31 -7.35 -0.72
N ASN A 88 20.71 -8.46 -0.12
CA ASN A 88 22.10 -8.68 0.27
C ASN A 88 23.03 -8.69 -0.95
N GLU A 89 22.62 -9.38 -2.03
CA GLU A 89 23.37 -9.38 -3.28
C GLU A 89 23.36 -8.01 -3.97
N PHE A 90 22.24 -7.29 -3.96
CA PHE A 90 22.16 -5.91 -4.46
C PHE A 90 23.11 -4.98 -3.71
N ILE A 91 23.16 -5.07 -2.37
CA ILE A 91 24.06 -4.29 -1.52
C ILE A 91 25.52 -4.60 -1.84
N ALA A 92 25.87 -5.88 -2.03
CA ALA A 92 27.22 -6.27 -2.45
C ALA A 92 27.61 -5.68 -3.82
N MET A 93 26.63 -5.39 -4.69
CA MET A 93 26.87 -4.74 -5.97
C MET A 93 26.89 -3.20 -5.91
N LEU A 94 26.44 -2.55 -4.84
CA LEU A 94 26.38 -1.08 -4.75
C LEU A 94 27.70 -0.37 -5.14
N PRO A 95 28.88 -0.83 -4.71
CA PRO A 95 30.15 -0.22 -5.14
C PRO A 95 30.35 -0.26 -6.66
N LYS A 96 29.86 -1.32 -7.34
CA LYS A 96 29.92 -1.47 -8.79
C LYS A 96 28.95 -0.52 -9.49
N TYR A 97 27.74 -0.35 -8.96
CA TYR A 97 26.76 0.63 -9.47
C TYR A 97 27.31 2.06 -9.42
N SER A 98 27.98 2.42 -8.32
CA SER A 98 28.64 3.72 -8.15
C SER A 98 29.71 3.97 -9.22
N LYS A 99 30.57 2.98 -9.48
CA LYS A 99 31.64 3.08 -10.48
C LYS A 99 31.07 3.25 -11.89
N GLU A 100 30.07 2.45 -12.28
CA GLU A 100 29.45 2.56 -13.60
C GLU A 100 28.67 3.86 -13.78
N LEU A 101 27.96 4.32 -12.75
CA LEU A 101 27.29 5.62 -12.78
C LEU A 101 28.30 6.75 -13.00
N THR A 102 29.41 6.73 -12.26
CA THR A 102 30.50 7.71 -12.41
C THR A 102 31.08 7.67 -13.82
N ARG A 103 31.35 6.48 -14.37
CA ARG A 103 31.86 6.30 -15.73
C ARG A 103 30.92 6.90 -16.78
N LYS A 104 29.61 6.64 -16.68
CA LYS A 104 28.62 7.18 -17.64
C LYS A 104 28.46 8.69 -17.53
N VAL A 105 28.50 9.24 -16.31
CA VAL A 105 28.45 10.69 -16.10
C VAL A 105 29.68 11.37 -16.71
N LEU A 106 30.88 10.82 -16.54
CA LEU A 106 32.10 11.35 -17.14
C LEU A 106 32.04 11.29 -18.67
N HIS A 107 31.56 10.17 -19.24
CA HIS A 107 31.41 10.06 -20.69
C HIS A 107 30.37 11.05 -21.25
N LEU A 108 29.28 11.29 -20.52
CA LEU A 108 28.29 12.33 -20.87
C LEU A 108 28.89 13.74 -20.80
N GLN A 109 29.77 14.00 -19.83
CA GLN A 109 30.47 15.28 -19.69
C GLN A 109 31.43 15.54 -20.85
N GLU A 110 32.14 14.50 -21.31
CA GLU A 110 33.00 14.57 -22.49
C GLU A 110 32.19 14.84 -23.78
N LEU A 111 31.00 14.26 -23.90
CA LEU A 111 30.11 14.43 -25.05
C LEU A 111 29.37 15.78 -25.07
N MET A 112 29.14 16.40 -23.91
CA MET A 112 28.42 17.67 -23.78
C MET A 112 29.15 18.68 -22.89
N PRO A 113 30.30 19.21 -23.34
CA PRO A 113 31.10 20.19 -22.57
C PRO A 113 30.36 21.52 -22.32
N PHE A 114 29.28 21.80 -23.06
CA PHE A 114 28.42 22.97 -22.89
C PHE A 114 27.45 22.86 -21.70
N LEU A 115 27.18 21.64 -21.19
CA LEU A 115 26.58 21.48 -19.87
C LEU A 115 27.70 21.60 -18.85
N ASN A 116 27.83 22.78 -18.22
CA ASN A 116 28.79 23.11 -17.16
C ASN A 116 28.62 22.28 -15.86
N LEU A 117 28.48 20.95 -15.97
CA LEU A 117 28.45 20.00 -14.87
C LEU A 117 29.89 19.85 -14.32
N HIS A 118 30.35 20.84 -13.56
CA HIS A 118 31.62 20.79 -12.82
C HIS A 118 31.53 19.82 -11.62
N MET A 119 31.10 18.58 -11.86
CA MET A 119 31.17 17.51 -10.86
C MET A 119 32.58 16.95 -10.89
N SER A 120 33.39 17.27 -9.88
CA SER A 120 34.71 16.66 -9.78
C SER A 120 34.55 15.14 -9.51
N PRO A 121 35.21 14.27 -10.29
CA PRO A 121 35.10 12.81 -10.14
C PRO A 121 35.42 12.37 -8.70
N GLU A 122 36.36 13.06 -8.06
CA GLU A 122 36.79 12.82 -6.69
C GLU A 122 35.71 13.14 -5.64
N ARG A 123 34.84 14.14 -5.88
CA ARG A 123 33.72 14.44 -4.97
C ARG A 123 32.55 13.47 -5.16
N MET A 124 32.34 12.91 -6.35
CA MET A 124 31.35 11.85 -6.56
C MET A 124 31.82 10.53 -5.92
N LEU A 125 33.09 10.19 -6.06
CA LEU A 125 33.69 9.01 -5.43
C LEU A 125 33.83 9.15 -3.91
N ARG A 126 34.12 10.35 -3.38
CA ARG A 126 34.11 10.64 -1.93
C ARG A 126 32.70 10.88 -1.36
N GLY A 127 31.75 11.35 -2.15
CA GLY A 127 30.39 11.65 -1.69
C GLY A 127 29.59 10.40 -1.29
N MET A 128 29.99 9.24 -1.83
CA MET A 128 29.57 7.92 -1.38
C MET A 128 30.54 7.38 -0.32
N ASP A 129 30.63 8.07 0.82
CA ASP A 129 31.36 7.58 2.00
C ASP A 129 30.93 6.14 2.33
N SER A 130 31.91 5.29 2.64
CA SER A 130 31.66 3.91 3.10
C SER A 130 30.70 3.89 4.29
N ASP A 131 30.67 4.96 5.10
CA ASP A 131 29.77 5.13 6.23
C ASP A 131 28.30 5.29 5.83
N LYS A 132 28.00 6.04 4.75
CA LYS A 132 26.62 6.20 4.25
C LYS A 132 26.10 4.91 3.63
N ILE A 133 26.96 4.20 2.90
CA ILE A 133 26.63 2.89 2.33
C ILE A 133 26.40 1.88 3.46
N MET A 134 27.25 1.89 4.50
CA MET A 134 27.12 1.01 5.67
C MET A 134 25.85 1.32 6.46
N LEU A 135 25.53 2.60 6.68
CA LEU A 135 24.29 3.01 7.36
C LEU A 135 23.07 2.56 6.57
N PHE A 136 23.03 2.83 5.25
CA PHE A 136 21.94 2.37 4.39
C PHE A 136 21.80 0.84 4.40
N THR A 137 22.91 0.13 4.32
CA THR A 137 22.96 -1.34 4.39
C THR A 137 22.40 -1.84 5.71
N THR A 138 22.83 -1.24 6.83
CA THR A 138 22.39 -1.59 8.17
C THR A 138 20.90 -1.33 8.33
N THR A 139 20.39 -0.19 7.84
CA THR A 139 18.96 0.13 7.86
C THR A 139 18.12 -0.85 7.05
N LEU A 140 18.58 -1.25 5.85
CA LEU A 140 17.88 -2.25 5.05
C LEU A 140 17.87 -3.62 5.74
N MET A 141 19.01 -4.05 6.28
CA MET A 141 19.14 -5.35 6.94
C MET A 141 18.36 -5.42 8.24
N THR A 142 18.37 -4.36 9.06
CA THR A 142 17.54 -4.28 10.26
C THR A 142 16.05 -4.22 9.90
N GLY A 143 15.68 -3.54 8.82
CA GLY A 143 14.31 -3.54 8.31
C GLY A 143 13.82 -4.92 7.90
N VAL A 144 14.62 -5.69 7.15
CA VAL A 144 14.31 -7.06 6.74
C VAL A 144 14.23 -8.00 7.95
N SER A 145 15.18 -7.90 8.90
CA SER A 145 15.17 -8.68 10.14
C SER A 145 13.96 -8.36 11.01
N GLY A 146 13.62 -7.07 11.14
CA GLY A 146 12.42 -6.60 11.82
C GLY A 146 11.15 -7.16 11.19
N ALA A 147 11.06 -7.14 9.86
CA ALA A 147 9.93 -7.73 9.13
C ALA A 147 9.78 -9.23 9.44
N MET A 148 10.87 -10.00 9.49
CA MET A 148 10.83 -11.42 9.89
C MET A 148 10.27 -11.62 11.30
N ALA A 149 10.69 -10.80 12.27
CA ALA A 149 10.14 -10.86 13.63
C ALA A 149 8.64 -10.49 13.67
N SER A 150 8.23 -9.49 12.89
CA SER A 150 6.83 -9.06 12.80
C SER A 150 5.92 -10.10 12.16
N ILE A 151 6.41 -10.99 11.29
CA ILE A 151 5.60 -12.04 10.65
C ILE A 151 4.93 -12.93 11.69
N VAL A 152 5.64 -13.34 12.75
CA VAL A 152 5.07 -14.23 13.78
C VAL A 152 3.89 -13.57 14.48
N LEU A 153 4.06 -12.33 14.92
CA LEU A 153 2.99 -11.55 15.54
C LEU A 153 1.84 -11.32 14.56
N LEU A 154 2.14 -10.97 13.30
CA LEU A 154 1.14 -10.77 12.24
C LEU A 154 0.30 -12.02 12.03
N VAL A 155 0.96 -13.18 11.90
CA VAL A 155 0.32 -14.48 11.70
C VAL A 155 -0.58 -14.81 12.88
N MET A 156 -0.11 -14.62 14.12
CA MET A 156 -0.92 -14.80 15.32
C MET A 156 -2.15 -13.89 15.32
N THR A 157 -1.99 -12.59 15.03
CA THR A 157 -3.11 -11.65 14.94
C THR A 157 -4.09 -12.03 13.83
N VAL A 158 -3.60 -12.49 12.67
CA VAL A 158 -4.44 -12.97 11.55
C VAL A 158 -5.27 -14.19 11.97
N VAL A 159 -4.70 -15.13 12.71
CA VAL A 159 -5.44 -16.29 13.25
C VAL A 159 -6.62 -15.81 14.08
N PHE A 160 -6.38 -14.95 15.08
CA PHE A 160 -7.45 -14.40 15.91
C PHE A 160 -8.50 -13.64 15.08
N MET A 161 -8.06 -12.82 14.12
CA MET A 161 -8.95 -12.08 13.22
C MET A 161 -9.81 -13.01 12.35
N LEU A 162 -9.26 -14.10 11.80
CA LEU A 162 -10.02 -15.08 11.02
C LEU A 162 -11.10 -15.81 11.85
N PHE A 163 -10.86 -16.03 13.15
CA PHE A 163 -11.88 -16.51 14.06
C PHE A 163 -12.95 -15.43 14.34
N GLU A 164 -12.52 -14.20 14.57
CA GLU A 164 -13.34 -13.07 15.01
C GLU A 164 -14.22 -12.45 13.91
N VAL A 165 -13.76 -12.38 12.66
CA VAL A 165 -14.45 -11.72 11.52
C VAL A 165 -15.90 -12.21 11.33
N ARG A 166 -16.22 -13.46 11.68
CA ARG A 166 -17.60 -13.99 11.61
C ARG A 166 -18.51 -13.45 12.72
N HIS A 167 -17.96 -13.11 13.88
CA HIS A 167 -18.71 -12.61 15.03
C HIS A 167 -18.95 -11.11 14.94
N VAL A 168 -18.16 -10.36 14.15
CA VAL A 168 -18.31 -8.89 14.01
C VAL A 168 -19.75 -8.47 13.65
N PRO A 169 -20.42 -9.06 12.63
CA PRO A 169 -21.80 -8.70 12.32
C PRO A 169 -22.79 -9.06 13.44
N TYR A 170 -22.50 -10.11 14.23
CA TYR A 170 -23.32 -10.51 15.37
C TYR A 170 -23.13 -9.55 16.54
N LYS A 171 -21.88 -9.31 16.99
CA LYS A 171 -21.54 -8.39 18.07
C LYS A 171 -22.07 -6.98 17.82
N LEU A 172 -21.99 -6.51 16.58
CA LEU A 172 -22.48 -5.19 16.23
C LEU A 172 -24.01 -5.07 16.25
N ARG A 173 -24.75 -6.16 15.97
CA ARG A 173 -26.22 -6.19 16.12
C ARG A 173 -26.66 -5.92 17.55
N PHE A 174 -25.89 -6.36 18.53
CA PHE A 174 -26.22 -6.18 19.95
C PHE A 174 -25.63 -4.89 20.55
N ALA A 175 -24.59 -4.31 19.94
CA ALA A 175 -23.94 -3.11 20.45
C ALA A 175 -24.57 -1.78 19.99
N LEU A 176 -25.37 -1.76 18.92
CA LEU A 176 -25.93 -0.53 18.34
C LEU A 176 -27.42 -0.33 18.66
N ASN A 177 -27.76 0.83 19.27
CA ASN A 177 -29.13 1.34 19.48
C ASN A 177 -29.77 1.85 18.16
N ASN A 178 -29.94 0.97 17.17
CA ASN A 178 -30.86 1.01 16.01
C ASN A 178 -30.35 0.01 14.95
N PRO A 179 -30.74 -1.27 15.02
CA PRO A 179 -30.07 -2.35 14.32
C PRO A 179 -30.19 -2.32 12.79
N GLN A 180 -31.29 -1.85 12.21
CA GLN A 180 -31.55 -2.19 10.80
C GLN A 180 -30.82 -1.30 9.78
N ILE A 181 -30.77 0.02 10.00
CA ILE A 181 -30.20 0.98 9.03
C ILE A 181 -28.67 0.97 9.07
N HIS A 182 -28.06 0.93 10.26
CA HIS A 182 -26.60 0.93 10.41
C HIS A 182 -25.94 -0.37 9.95
N ILE A 183 -26.61 -1.52 10.13
CA ILE A 183 -26.02 -2.83 9.85
C ILE A 183 -26.06 -3.16 8.37
N ALA A 184 -27.10 -2.75 7.64
CA ALA A 184 -27.15 -2.90 6.19
C ALA A 184 -26.06 -2.07 5.49
N GLY A 185 -25.86 -0.82 5.93
CA GLY A 185 -24.80 0.06 5.45
C GLY A 185 -23.40 -0.49 5.71
N LEU A 186 -23.14 -0.94 6.95
CA LEU A 186 -21.84 -1.50 7.31
C LEU A 186 -21.57 -2.86 6.63
N HIS A 187 -22.56 -3.74 6.56
CA HIS A 187 -22.38 -5.03 5.88
C HIS A 187 -22.06 -4.83 4.38
N ARG A 188 -22.68 -3.83 3.75
CA ARG A 188 -22.38 -3.42 2.38
C ARG A 188 -20.97 -2.82 2.26
N ALA A 189 -20.55 -2.00 3.23
CA ALA A 189 -19.19 -1.46 3.31
C ALA A 189 -18.13 -2.55 3.39
N LEU A 190 -18.27 -3.45 4.36
CA LEU A 190 -17.34 -4.56 4.60
C LEU A 190 -17.27 -5.50 3.41
N LYS A 191 -18.40 -5.81 2.76
CA LYS A 191 -18.43 -6.62 1.55
C LYS A 191 -17.78 -5.92 0.36
N GLY A 192 -18.00 -4.61 0.20
CA GLY A 192 -17.37 -3.79 -0.83
C GLY A 192 -15.86 -3.69 -0.68
N VAL A 193 -15.39 -3.42 0.54
CA VAL A 193 -13.96 -3.39 0.90
C VAL A 193 -13.33 -4.76 0.71
N SER A 194 -13.98 -5.84 1.14
CA SER A 194 -13.47 -7.20 0.96
C SER A 194 -13.29 -7.57 -0.50
N HIS A 195 -14.29 -7.26 -1.33
CA HIS A 195 -14.19 -7.51 -2.77
C HIS A 195 -13.11 -6.65 -3.43
N TYR A 196 -13.01 -5.37 -3.06
CA TYR A 196 -11.96 -4.48 -3.54
C TYR A 196 -10.57 -5.01 -3.18
N LEU A 197 -10.35 -5.36 -1.92
CA LEU A 197 -9.05 -5.86 -1.44
C LEU A 197 -8.66 -7.16 -2.15
N ALA A 198 -9.57 -8.12 -2.25
CA ALA A 198 -9.30 -9.38 -2.93
C ALA A 198 -8.95 -9.17 -4.42
N LEU A 199 -9.70 -8.31 -5.11
CA LEU A 199 -9.44 -7.98 -6.51
C LEU A 199 -8.14 -7.20 -6.68
N LYS A 200 -7.84 -6.25 -5.79
CA LYS A 200 -6.58 -5.50 -5.79
C LYS A 200 -5.41 -6.45 -5.58
N THR A 201 -5.50 -7.41 -4.65
CA THR A 201 -4.48 -8.43 -4.44
C THR A 201 -4.26 -9.26 -5.69
N LEU A 202 -5.32 -9.71 -6.36
CA LEU A 202 -5.21 -10.48 -7.60
C LEU A 202 -4.52 -9.69 -8.71
N LEU A 203 -4.93 -8.44 -8.94
CA LEU A 203 -4.34 -7.57 -9.96
C LEU A 203 -2.89 -7.24 -9.64
N SER A 204 -2.56 -6.93 -8.39
CA SER A 204 -1.19 -6.74 -7.95
C SER A 204 -0.34 -7.98 -8.19
N LEU A 205 -0.88 -9.18 -7.93
CA LEU A 205 -0.17 -10.44 -8.16
C LEU A 205 0.16 -10.62 -9.64
N TRP A 206 -0.79 -10.34 -10.53
CA TRP A 206 -0.55 -10.33 -11.97
C TRP A 206 0.50 -9.31 -12.39
N THR A 207 0.42 -8.08 -11.87
CA THR A 207 1.42 -7.03 -12.10
C THR A 207 2.82 -7.51 -11.74
N GLY A 208 3.00 -8.04 -10.53
CA GLY A 208 4.30 -8.53 -10.07
C GLY A 208 4.81 -9.72 -10.88
N ALA A 209 3.93 -10.67 -11.23
CA ALA A 209 4.29 -11.85 -12.03
C ALA A 209 4.71 -11.48 -13.46
N ILE A 210 3.98 -10.57 -14.11
CA ILE A 210 4.29 -10.12 -15.48
C ILE A 210 5.59 -9.32 -15.50
N ILE A 211 5.81 -8.45 -14.50
CA ILE A 211 7.05 -7.68 -14.39
C ILE A 211 8.23 -8.61 -14.10
N TRP A 212 8.09 -9.55 -13.17
CA TRP A 212 9.11 -10.55 -12.89
C TRP A 212 9.51 -11.33 -14.15
N LEU A 213 8.52 -11.89 -14.86
CA LEU A 213 8.75 -12.68 -16.05
C LEU A 213 9.36 -11.83 -17.18
N GLY A 214 8.85 -10.62 -17.39
CA GLY A 214 9.36 -9.70 -18.41
C GLY A 214 10.81 -9.30 -18.15
N LEU A 215 11.16 -8.95 -16.90
CA LEU A 215 12.53 -8.63 -16.52
C LEU A 215 13.46 -9.85 -16.61
N ALA A 216 12.98 -11.04 -16.25
CA ALA A 216 13.74 -12.28 -16.36
C ALA A 216 14.06 -12.62 -17.83
N LEU A 217 13.08 -12.46 -18.74
CA LEU A 217 13.28 -12.66 -20.18
C LEU A 217 14.27 -11.66 -20.79
N MET A 218 14.33 -10.44 -20.24
CA MET A 218 15.29 -9.40 -20.65
C MET A 218 16.69 -9.59 -20.02
N GLY A 219 16.88 -10.60 -19.16
CA GLY A 219 18.15 -10.82 -18.47
C GLY A 219 18.50 -9.73 -17.45
N ILE A 220 17.51 -9.00 -16.92
CA ILE A 220 17.72 -7.98 -15.88
C ILE A 220 17.94 -8.68 -14.53
N GLN A 221 19.05 -8.35 -13.86
CA GLN A 221 19.36 -8.91 -12.54
C GLN A 221 18.28 -8.53 -11.51
N PHE A 222 18.11 -9.35 -10.47
CA PHE A 222 17.11 -9.14 -9.42
C PHE A 222 15.66 -9.04 -9.93
N ALA A 223 15.35 -9.63 -11.09
CA ALA A 223 14.00 -9.61 -11.69
C ALA A 223 12.90 -9.99 -10.69
N LEU A 224 13.14 -11.01 -9.84
CA LEU A 224 12.18 -11.45 -8.83
C LEU A 224 11.96 -10.39 -7.75
N MET A 225 13.03 -9.77 -7.26
CA MET A 225 12.96 -8.66 -6.29
C MET A 225 12.13 -7.50 -6.84
N TRP A 226 12.37 -7.11 -8.10
CA TRP A 226 11.62 -6.03 -8.75
C TRP A 226 10.15 -6.40 -9.01
N GLY A 227 9.86 -7.64 -9.38
CA GLY A 227 8.49 -8.13 -9.51
C GLY A 227 7.73 -8.13 -8.17
N VAL A 228 8.39 -8.52 -7.07
CA VAL A 228 7.81 -8.46 -5.73
C VAL A 228 7.61 -7.03 -5.27
N LEU A 229 8.57 -6.13 -5.50
CA LEU A 229 8.42 -4.70 -5.22
C LEU A 229 7.28 -4.09 -6.02
N ALA A 230 7.14 -4.44 -7.30
CA ALA A 230 6.02 -4.01 -8.11
C ALA A 230 4.68 -4.54 -7.58
N PHE A 231 4.61 -5.80 -7.14
CA PHE A 231 3.44 -6.36 -6.46
C PHE A 231 3.05 -5.55 -5.21
N LEU A 232 4.01 -5.27 -4.33
CA LEU A 232 3.78 -4.55 -3.07
C LEU A 232 3.39 -3.09 -3.33
N LEU A 233 4.13 -2.40 -4.19
CA LEU A 233 3.90 -1.00 -4.49
C LEU A 233 2.62 -0.78 -5.30
N ASN A 234 2.14 -1.74 -6.10
CA ASN A 234 0.91 -1.61 -6.88
C ASN A 234 -0.35 -1.37 -6.02
N TYR A 235 -0.30 -1.66 -4.71
CA TYR A 235 -1.38 -1.27 -3.81
C TYR A 235 -1.49 0.25 -3.60
N VAL A 236 -0.39 1.00 -3.73
CA VAL A 236 -0.35 2.46 -3.64
C VAL A 236 -0.83 3.05 -4.97
N PRO A 237 -2.01 3.70 -5.03
CA PRO A 237 -2.58 4.16 -6.29
C PRO A 237 -1.68 5.17 -7.01
N ASN A 238 -1.49 5.00 -8.34
CA ASN A 238 -0.72 5.83 -9.28
C ASN A 238 0.78 6.00 -8.99
N ILE A 239 1.16 6.16 -7.72
CA ILE A 239 2.54 6.41 -7.28
C ILE A 239 3.34 5.11 -7.26
N GLY A 240 2.71 4.00 -6.85
CA GLY A 240 3.39 2.73 -6.66
C GLY A 240 4.03 2.17 -7.92
N SER A 241 3.31 2.21 -9.05
CA SER A 241 3.82 1.75 -10.35
C SER A 241 5.03 2.56 -10.80
N VAL A 242 4.97 3.89 -10.68
CA VAL A 242 6.06 4.80 -11.06
C VAL A 242 7.30 4.55 -10.20
N ILE A 243 7.15 4.51 -8.87
CA ILE A 243 8.26 4.26 -7.95
C ILE A 243 8.88 2.89 -8.20
N SER A 244 8.07 1.87 -8.50
CA SER A 244 8.58 0.51 -8.76
C SER A 244 9.38 0.38 -10.05
N ALA A 245 9.14 1.23 -11.05
CA ALA A 245 9.81 1.18 -12.35
C ALA A 245 11.21 1.81 -12.33
N VAL A 246 11.42 2.82 -11.47
CA VAL A 246 12.65 3.63 -11.48
C VAL A 246 13.91 2.80 -11.20
N PRO A 247 13.98 1.98 -10.13
CA PRO A 247 15.19 1.21 -9.84
C PRO A 247 15.60 0.20 -10.94
N PRO A 248 14.71 -0.66 -11.50
CA PRO A 248 15.11 -1.59 -12.56
C PRO A 248 15.46 -0.86 -13.87
N MET A 249 14.86 0.30 -14.16
CA MET A 249 15.26 1.13 -15.31
C MET A 249 16.67 1.68 -15.14
N ILE A 250 17.01 2.21 -13.96
CA ILE A 250 18.38 2.69 -13.66
C ILE A 250 19.38 1.54 -13.80
N GLN A 251 19.06 0.37 -13.23
CA GLN A 251 19.91 -0.80 -13.33
C GLN A 251 20.13 -1.23 -14.80
N ALA A 252 19.06 -1.34 -15.59
CA ALA A 252 19.15 -1.69 -17.00
C ALA A 252 19.99 -0.66 -17.78
N LEU A 253 19.80 0.63 -17.50
CA LEU A 253 20.60 1.69 -18.10
C LEU A 253 22.08 1.55 -17.77
N LEU A 254 22.43 1.20 -16.53
CA LEU A 254 23.82 1.10 -16.10
C LEU A 254 24.52 -0.11 -16.71
N PHE A 255 23.91 -1.30 -16.66
CA PHE A 255 24.59 -2.56 -16.96
C PHE A 255 24.28 -3.15 -18.33
N ASN A 256 23.10 -2.91 -18.89
CA ASN A 256 22.66 -3.53 -20.14
C ASN A 256 22.77 -2.55 -21.30
N GLY A 257 22.29 -1.32 -21.12
CA GLY A 257 22.29 -0.30 -22.16
C GLY A 257 21.06 0.58 -22.16
N PHE A 258 21.04 1.54 -23.08
CA PHE A 258 19.89 2.43 -23.25
C PHE A 258 18.66 1.70 -23.82
N TYR A 259 18.89 0.75 -24.74
CA TYR A 259 17.81 -0.02 -25.36
C TYR A 259 17.02 -0.83 -24.33
N GLU A 260 17.72 -1.52 -23.43
CA GLU A 260 17.12 -2.33 -22.37
C GLU A 260 16.44 -1.43 -21.32
N CYS A 261 16.99 -0.26 -21.01
CA CYS A 261 16.31 0.72 -20.16
C CYS A 261 14.95 1.14 -20.72
N VAL A 262 14.89 1.45 -22.03
CA VAL A 262 13.64 1.80 -22.71
C VAL A 262 12.68 0.62 -22.73
N LEU A 263 13.17 -0.59 -22.96
CA LEU A 263 12.35 -1.81 -22.98
C LEU A 263 11.75 -2.11 -21.60
N VAL A 264 12.54 -1.95 -20.52
CA VAL A 264 12.05 -2.05 -19.14
C VAL A 264 11.00 -0.97 -18.86
N GLY A 265 11.25 0.28 -19.24
CA GLY A 265 10.27 1.36 -19.10
C GLY A 265 8.97 1.07 -19.85
N ALA A 266 9.07 0.55 -21.08
CA ALA A 266 7.93 0.14 -21.89
C ALA A 266 7.15 -1.01 -21.23
N LEU A 267 7.83 -2.01 -20.66
CA LEU A 267 7.20 -3.11 -19.92
C LEU A 267 6.34 -2.56 -18.75
N PHE A 268 6.92 -1.72 -17.90
CA PHE A 268 6.20 -1.14 -16.76
C PHE A 268 5.03 -0.25 -17.22
N LEU A 269 5.22 0.54 -18.28
CA LEU A 269 4.18 1.40 -18.83
C LEU A 269 3.02 0.59 -19.41
N VAL A 270 3.30 -0.45 -20.19
CA VAL A 270 2.28 -1.34 -20.76
C VAL A 270 1.51 -2.06 -19.66
N VAL A 271 2.21 -2.61 -18.67
CA VAL A 271 1.57 -3.26 -17.52
C VAL A 271 0.69 -2.27 -16.75
N HIS A 272 1.17 -1.05 -16.51
CA HIS A 272 0.38 -0.02 -15.82
C HIS A 272 -0.85 0.41 -16.64
N MET A 273 -0.72 0.56 -17.96
CA MET A 273 -1.82 0.93 -18.84
C MET A 273 -2.88 -0.18 -18.91
N VAL A 274 -2.46 -1.44 -19.03
CA VAL A 274 -3.37 -2.59 -19.13
C VAL A 274 -4.00 -2.91 -17.77
N ILE A 275 -3.19 -3.10 -16.72
CA ILE A 275 -3.71 -3.53 -15.42
C ILE A 275 -4.29 -2.35 -14.66
N GLY A 276 -3.56 -1.25 -14.54
CA GLY A 276 -3.96 -0.09 -13.73
C GLY A 276 -5.06 0.77 -14.36
N ASN A 277 -5.00 1.04 -15.66
CA ASN A 277 -5.96 1.94 -16.33
C ASN A 277 -7.12 1.22 -17.02
N ILE A 278 -6.95 -0.05 -17.41
CA ILE A 278 -7.95 -0.80 -18.18
C ILE A 278 -8.63 -1.87 -17.34
N MET A 279 -7.88 -2.81 -16.74
CA MET A 279 -8.45 -3.93 -16.01
C MET A 279 -8.99 -3.52 -14.63
N GLU A 280 -8.22 -2.74 -13.88
CA GLU A 280 -8.58 -2.32 -12.52
C GLU A 280 -9.93 -1.58 -12.52
N PRO A 281 -10.16 -0.54 -13.35
CA PRO A 281 -11.46 0.15 -13.37
C PRO A 281 -12.60 -0.73 -13.89
N ARG A 282 -12.34 -1.60 -14.89
CA ARG A 282 -13.36 -2.50 -15.45
C ARG A 282 -13.81 -3.56 -14.45
N MET A 283 -12.89 -4.16 -13.70
CA MET A 283 -13.20 -5.22 -12.74
C MET A 283 -13.74 -4.64 -11.42
N MET A 284 -13.23 -3.49 -10.98
CA MET A 284 -13.69 -2.86 -9.74
C MET A 284 -15.02 -2.11 -9.95
N GLY A 285 -15.28 -1.57 -11.14
CA GLY A 285 -16.45 -0.75 -11.45
C GLY A 285 -16.52 0.56 -10.63
N HIS A 286 -17.63 1.29 -10.72
CA HIS A 286 -17.89 2.53 -9.96
C HIS A 286 -18.13 2.33 -8.44
N ARG A 287 -17.64 1.23 -7.84
CA ARG A 287 -18.18 0.73 -6.56
C ARG A 287 -17.79 1.55 -5.34
N LEU A 288 -16.63 2.19 -5.33
CA LEU A 288 -16.21 3.02 -4.19
C LEU A 288 -16.68 4.48 -4.27
N GLY A 289 -17.04 4.95 -5.47
CA GLY A 289 -17.59 6.30 -5.68
C GLY A 289 -16.74 7.39 -5.01
N MET A 290 -15.42 7.28 -5.12
CA MET A 290 -14.45 8.23 -4.59
C MET A 290 -13.88 9.05 -5.75
N SER A 291 -13.74 10.36 -5.58
CA SER A 291 -13.04 11.20 -6.56
C SER A 291 -11.54 10.88 -6.55
N THR A 292 -10.86 11.01 -7.69
CA THR A 292 -9.39 10.85 -7.80
C THR A 292 -8.64 11.76 -6.83
N LEU A 293 -9.15 12.98 -6.63
CA LEU A 293 -8.60 13.93 -5.65
C LEU A 293 -8.68 13.36 -4.22
N VAL A 294 -9.81 12.74 -3.88
CA VAL A 294 -10.02 12.16 -2.55
C VAL A 294 -9.12 10.95 -2.33
N VAL A 295 -8.91 10.13 -3.36
CA VAL A 295 -7.94 9.02 -3.30
C VAL A 295 -6.51 9.54 -3.08
N PHE A 296 -6.12 10.61 -3.78
CA PHE A 296 -4.81 11.22 -3.62
C PHE A 296 -4.62 11.84 -2.22
N LEU A 297 -5.58 12.66 -1.75
CA LEU A 297 -5.55 13.26 -0.42
C LEU A 297 -5.56 12.20 0.68
N SER A 298 -6.36 11.15 0.50
CA SER A 298 -6.40 9.99 1.38
C SER A 298 -5.04 9.34 1.53
N LEU A 299 -4.32 9.13 0.42
CA LEU A 299 -2.96 8.58 0.46
C LEU A 299 -2.01 9.45 1.28
N LEU A 300 -2.08 10.78 1.16
CA LEU A 300 -1.26 11.69 1.95
C LEU A 300 -1.61 11.64 3.44
N VAL A 301 -2.90 11.66 3.77
CA VAL A 301 -3.38 11.65 5.16
C VAL A 301 -3.03 10.33 5.85
N TRP A 302 -3.37 9.20 5.24
CA TRP A 302 -3.10 7.88 5.85
C TRP A 302 -1.62 7.53 5.80
N GLY A 303 -0.88 7.97 4.78
CA GLY A 303 0.56 7.81 4.70
C GLY A 303 1.29 8.58 5.80
N TRP A 304 0.85 9.79 6.12
CA TRP A 304 1.37 10.54 7.25
C TRP A 304 0.97 9.90 8.59
N LEU A 305 -0.26 9.43 8.72
CA LEU A 305 -0.79 8.93 9.98
C LEU A 305 -0.25 7.54 10.38
N LEU A 306 -0.17 6.61 9.41
CA LEU A 306 0.11 5.19 9.62
C LEU A 306 1.28 4.67 8.75
N GLY A 307 2.04 5.57 8.11
CA GLY A 307 3.19 5.21 7.28
C GLY A 307 2.83 4.45 6.00
N PRO A 308 3.75 3.60 5.48
CA PRO A 308 3.56 2.88 4.22
C PRO A 308 2.31 1.99 4.19
N VAL A 309 1.96 1.37 5.32
CA VAL A 309 0.74 0.55 5.43
C VAL A 309 -0.51 1.41 5.31
N GLY A 310 -0.50 2.63 5.87
CA GLY A 310 -1.56 3.61 5.67
C GLY A 310 -1.76 3.98 4.21
N MET A 311 -0.67 4.15 3.44
CA MET A 311 -0.77 4.40 2.00
C MET A 311 -1.40 3.22 1.26
N LEU A 312 -1.00 1.98 1.61
CA LEU A 312 -1.53 0.73 1.06
C LEU A 312 -3.04 0.61 1.30
N LEU A 313 -3.50 0.95 2.50
CA LEU A 313 -4.90 0.83 2.93
C LEU A 313 -5.70 2.13 2.83
N SER A 314 -5.16 3.18 2.20
CA SER A 314 -5.76 4.51 2.11
C SER A 314 -7.17 4.49 1.54
N VAL A 315 -7.35 3.83 0.40
CA VAL A 315 -8.65 3.67 -0.30
C VAL A 315 -9.71 2.94 0.55
N PRO A 316 -9.46 1.72 1.08
CA PRO A 316 -10.45 1.02 1.89
C PRO A 316 -10.74 1.74 3.22
N LEU A 317 -9.73 2.28 3.91
CA LEU A 317 -9.92 3.04 5.14
C LEU A 317 -10.82 4.25 4.91
N THR A 318 -10.55 5.01 3.86
CA THR A 318 -11.35 6.21 3.53
C THR A 318 -12.76 5.85 3.11
N SER A 319 -12.93 4.71 2.45
CA SER A 319 -14.26 4.21 2.09
C SER A 319 -15.08 3.86 3.34
N VAL A 320 -14.47 3.23 4.34
CA VAL A 320 -15.13 2.94 5.63
C VAL A 320 -15.47 4.24 6.36
N CYS A 321 -14.53 5.20 6.44
CA CYS A 321 -14.78 6.51 7.03
C CYS A 321 -15.95 7.23 6.34
N LYS A 322 -15.95 7.26 5.00
CA LYS A 322 -17.02 7.88 4.21
C LYS A 322 -18.38 7.26 4.52
N ILE A 323 -18.47 5.93 4.55
CA ILE A 323 -19.74 5.23 4.83
C ILE A 323 -20.21 5.50 6.27
N TRP A 324 -19.29 5.56 7.22
CA TRP A 324 -19.63 5.92 8.59
C TRP A 324 -20.15 7.35 8.70
N MET A 325 -19.54 8.29 7.96
CA MET A 325 -20.02 9.66 7.85
C MET A 325 -21.41 9.76 7.19
N GLU A 326 -21.72 8.94 6.18
CA GLU A 326 -23.05 8.86 5.55
C GLU A 326 -24.15 8.48 6.55
N THR A 327 -23.83 7.69 7.58
CA THR A 327 -24.80 7.29 8.62
C THR A 327 -25.07 8.36 9.68
N THR A 328 -24.24 9.41 9.75
CA THR A 328 -24.37 10.48 10.76
C THR A 328 -24.98 11.75 10.16
N LYS A 329 -25.96 12.37 10.84
CA LYS A 329 -26.66 13.60 10.35
C LYS A 329 -25.72 14.73 9.90
N GLY A 330 -24.60 14.94 10.61
CA GLY A 330 -23.59 15.96 10.25
C GLY A 330 -22.56 15.50 9.22
N GLY A 331 -22.19 14.21 9.24
CA GLY A 331 -21.16 13.64 8.35
C GLY A 331 -21.63 13.45 6.91
N SER A 332 -22.94 13.30 6.68
CA SER A 332 -23.52 13.04 5.36
C SER A 332 -23.17 14.12 4.33
N LYS A 333 -23.10 15.40 4.72
CA LYS A 333 -22.70 16.50 3.82
C LYS A 333 -21.24 16.39 3.38
N LEU A 334 -20.34 16.04 4.31
CA LEU A 334 -18.92 15.80 4.00
C LEU A 334 -18.75 14.55 3.15
N ALA A 335 -19.52 13.48 3.40
CA ALA A 335 -19.48 12.27 2.59
C ALA A 335 -19.88 12.50 1.13
N ILE A 336 -20.81 13.43 0.85
CA ILE A 336 -21.16 13.85 -0.52
C ILE A 336 -19.97 14.54 -1.19
N LEU A 337 -19.26 15.42 -0.49
CA LEU A 337 -18.04 16.09 -1.00
C LEU A 337 -16.89 15.11 -1.26
N LEU A 338 -16.82 14.02 -0.49
CA LEU A 338 -15.88 12.92 -0.74
C LEU A 338 -16.29 12.02 -1.93
N GLY A 339 -17.51 12.18 -2.44
CA GLY A 339 -18.02 11.47 -3.61
C GLY A 339 -17.96 12.30 -4.91
N PRO A 340 -18.31 11.72 -6.07
CA PRO A 340 -18.29 12.38 -7.38
C PRO A 340 -19.42 13.43 -7.56
N GLY A 341 -20.00 13.96 -6.48
CA GLY A 341 -21.02 15.02 -6.52
C GLY A 341 -22.41 14.63 -7.06
N ARG A 342 -22.58 13.46 -7.68
CA ARG A 342 -23.90 12.95 -8.09
C ARG A 342 -24.49 12.04 -7.00
N PRO A 343 -25.65 12.36 -6.40
CA PRO A 343 -26.34 11.38 -5.58
C PRO A 343 -26.60 10.14 -6.45
N LYS A 344 -26.28 8.94 -5.95
CA LYS A 344 -26.82 7.73 -6.57
C LYS A 344 -28.32 7.94 -6.62
N SER A 345 -28.88 8.00 -7.83
CA SER A 345 -30.31 8.07 -8.04
C SER A 345 -30.95 7.05 -7.11
N ARG A 346 -31.80 7.51 -6.19
CA ARG A 346 -32.77 6.61 -5.59
C ARG A 346 -33.50 5.97 -6.77
N LEU A 347 -33.35 4.67 -6.94
CA LEU A 347 -34.07 3.89 -7.95
C LEU A 347 -34.44 2.56 -7.30
N PRO A 348 -35.63 2.03 -7.63
CA PRO A 348 -36.85 2.22 -6.86
C PRO A 348 -37.32 0.92 -6.19
N GLY A 349 -38.18 1.05 -5.18
CA GLY A 349 -38.97 -0.06 -4.63
C GLY A 349 -38.23 -0.94 -3.63
#